data_AF-A0A0X8I9L6-F1
#
_entry.id   AF-A0A0X8I9L6-F1
#
_cell.length_a   1.000
_cell.length_b   1.000
_cell.length_c   1.000
_cell.angle_alpha   90.00
_cell.angle_beta   90.00
_cell.angle_gamma   90.00
#
_symmetry.space_group_name_H-M   'P 1'
#
loop_
_entity.id
_entity.type
_entity.pdbx_description
1 polymer ?
#
loop_
_entity_poly.entity_id
_entity_poly.type
_entity_poly.pdbx_seq_one_letter_code
_entity_poly.pdbx_strand_id
1 'polypeptide(L)'
;MLRCPRCGSQRLAWSDETGHLVCQDCGAIIEDLIDDGPQPQRGQQVRVAIPAPPLGELELALSDASERAIRRGKLVRVINGVIRLRSPATKHDEEASTALSIMEFFPELKSRTERVRLGIALYATLRAMGLSSSRAIAEAARRSGASPRSIESAVRRHREAFISYSELVGAALLEGRDPLIKARTS
;
A
#
# COMPACT_ATOMS: atom_id res chain seq x y z
N MET A 1 -25.26 -9.23 -47.50
CA MET A 1 -25.09 -7.85 -48.01
C MET A 1 -26.41 -7.13 -47.84
N LEU A 2 -26.41 -6.00 -47.12
CA LEU A 2 -27.61 -5.17 -46.92
C LEU A 2 -27.97 -4.47 -48.24
N ARG A 3 -29.27 -4.37 -48.57
CA ARG A 3 -29.78 -3.69 -49.76
C ARG A 3 -30.98 -2.85 -49.38
N CYS A 4 -31.23 -1.78 -50.13
CA CYS A 4 -32.44 -1.00 -49.97
C CYS A 4 -33.67 -1.87 -50.24
N PRO A 5 -34.60 -2.01 -49.28
CA PRO A 5 -35.81 -2.81 -49.47
C PRO A 5 -36.76 -2.18 -50.51
N ARG A 6 -36.59 -0.89 -50.82
CA ARG A 6 -37.47 -0.13 -51.72
C ARG A 6 -37.03 -0.19 -53.18
N CYS A 7 -35.73 -0.14 -53.46
CA CYS A 7 -35.21 -0.10 -54.84
C CYS A 7 -34.14 -1.17 -55.16
N GLY A 8 -33.75 -1.99 -54.18
CA GLY A 8 -32.74 -3.03 -54.35
C GLY A 8 -31.29 -2.54 -54.44
N SER A 9 -31.07 -1.22 -54.38
CA SER A 9 -29.73 -0.61 -54.44
C SER A 9 -28.85 -1.01 -53.25
N GLN A 10 -27.55 -1.10 -53.49
CA GLN A 10 -26.51 -1.31 -52.48
C GLN A 10 -25.87 0.02 -52.03
N ARG A 11 -26.24 1.15 -52.64
CA ARG A 11 -25.70 2.47 -52.31
C ARG A 11 -26.40 3.01 -51.07
N LEU A 12 -25.97 2.53 -49.91
CA LEU A 12 -26.47 2.95 -48.60
C LEU A 12 -25.38 3.77 -47.90
N ALA A 13 -25.76 4.88 -47.27
CA ALA A 13 -24.85 5.74 -46.52
C ALA A 13 -25.50 6.24 -45.24
N TRP A 14 -24.70 6.36 -44.19
CA TRP A 14 -25.10 7.01 -42.95
C TRP A 14 -25.15 8.53 -43.17
N SER A 15 -26.24 9.14 -42.73
CA SER A 15 -26.40 10.59 -42.66
C SER A 15 -25.97 11.05 -41.27
N ASP A 16 -24.83 11.75 -41.19
CA ASP A 16 -24.30 12.28 -39.92
C ASP A 16 -25.22 13.37 -39.33
N GLU A 17 -25.99 14.06 -40.17
CA GLU A 17 -26.91 15.12 -39.75
C GLU A 17 -28.17 14.59 -39.07
N THR A 18 -28.64 13.42 -39.50
CA THR A 18 -29.92 12.85 -39.03
C THR A 18 -29.75 11.56 -38.24
N GLY A 19 -28.56 10.96 -38.23
CA GLY A 19 -28.30 9.68 -37.59
C GLY A 19 -29.08 8.53 -38.23
N HIS A 20 -29.28 8.55 -39.55
CA HIS A 20 -30.05 7.51 -40.25
C HIS A 20 -29.22 6.84 -41.34
N LEU A 21 -29.42 5.55 -41.57
CA LEU A 21 -28.91 4.84 -42.74
C LEU A 21 -29.88 5.08 -43.90
N VAL A 22 -29.41 5.80 -44.92
CA VAL A 22 -30.24 6.25 -46.04
C VAL A 22 -29.74 5.63 -47.35
N CYS A 23 -30.66 5.23 -48.21
CA CYS A 23 -30.34 4.85 -49.59
C CYS A 23 -30.07 6.09 -50.44
N GLN A 24 -28.88 6.17 -51.06
CA GLN A 24 -28.47 7.31 -51.89
C GLN A 24 -29.24 7.41 -53.21
N ASP A 25 -29.83 6.32 -53.70
CA ASP A 25 -30.51 6.32 -55.00
C ASP A 25 -32.01 6.65 -54.89
N CYS A 26 -32.69 6.25 -53.81
CA CYS A 26 -34.13 6.48 -53.65
C CYS A 26 -34.52 7.24 -52.37
N GLY A 27 -33.56 7.61 -51.53
CA GLY A 27 -33.78 8.39 -50.31
C GLY A 27 -34.50 7.63 -49.19
N ALA A 28 -34.69 6.31 -49.31
CA ALA A 28 -35.35 5.53 -48.26
C ALA A 28 -34.47 5.45 -47.00
N ILE A 29 -35.05 5.77 -45.84
CA ILE A 29 -34.45 5.52 -44.53
C ILE A 29 -34.64 4.05 -44.19
N ILE A 30 -33.55 3.37 -43.85
CA ILE A 30 -33.51 1.92 -43.62
C ILE A 30 -33.37 1.60 -42.14
N GLU A 31 -32.56 2.35 -41.41
CA GLU A 31 -32.24 2.09 -40.01
C GLU A 31 -31.89 3.40 -39.30
N ASP A 32 -32.18 3.46 -38.01
CA ASP A 32 -31.83 4.58 -37.14
C ASP A 32 -30.54 4.25 -36.39
N LEU A 33 -29.66 5.24 -36.24
CA LEU A 33 -28.46 5.12 -35.42
C LEU A 33 -28.91 5.14 -33.96
N ILE A 34 -29.00 3.97 -33.35
CA ILE A 34 -29.25 3.86 -31.92
C ILE A 34 -27.90 4.00 -31.20
N ASP A 35 -27.69 5.13 -30.53
CA ASP A 35 -26.61 5.25 -29.55
C ASP A 35 -27.05 4.56 -28.25
N ASP A 36 -26.76 3.26 -28.15
CA ASP A 36 -26.98 2.45 -26.94
C ASP A 36 -25.97 2.78 -25.82
N GLY A 37 -25.11 3.79 -26.03
CA GLY A 37 -24.20 4.29 -25.01
C GLY A 37 -24.93 4.95 -23.84
N PRO A 38 -24.40 4.86 -22.61
CA PRO A 38 -24.97 5.58 -21.49
C PRO A 38 -24.89 7.09 -21.77
N GLN A 39 -26.03 7.73 -22.02
CA GLN A 39 -26.07 9.17 -22.22
C GLN A 39 -25.61 9.89 -20.94
N PRO A 40 -24.55 10.71 -21.00
CA PRO A 40 -24.09 11.45 -19.85
C PRO A 40 -25.15 12.49 -19.45
N GLN A 41 -25.66 12.38 -18.22
CA GLN A 41 -26.55 13.40 -17.67
C GLN A 41 -25.78 14.72 -17.56
N ARG A 42 -26.38 15.82 -18.05
CA ARG A 42 -25.76 17.16 -18.02
C ARG A 42 -25.31 17.51 -16.60
N GLY A 43 -24.00 17.70 -16.42
CA GLY A 43 -23.37 18.04 -15.14
C GLY A 43 -22.67 16.89 -14.43
N GLN A 44 -22.77 15.65 -14.93
CA GLN A 44 -22.06 14.51 -14.35
C GLN A 44 -20.68 14.36 -15.01
N GLN A 45 -19.61 14.58 -14.24
CA GLN A 45 -18.28 14.18 -14.66
C GLN A 45 -18.24 12.65 -14.79
N VAL A 46 -18.28 12.16 -16.02
CA VAL A 46 -18.01 10.76 -16.31
C VAL A 46 -16.55 10.50 -15.96
N ARG A 47 -16.30 9.86 -14.82
CA ARG A 47 -15.00 9.24 -14.57
C ARG A 47 -14.86 8.10 -15.56
N VAL A 48 -14.18 8.36 -16.67
CA VAL A 48 -13.74 7.29 -17.58
C VAL A 48 -12.81 6.41 -16.77
N ALA A 49 -13.31 5.27 -16.30
CA ALA A 49 -12.45 4.26 -15.74
C ALA A 49 -11.51 3.83 -16.86
N ILE A 50 -10.25 4.25 -16.79
CA ILE A 50 -9.21 3.68 -17.66
C ILE A 50 -9.09 2.23 -17.19
N PRO A 51 -9.51 1.23 -18.00
CA PRO A 51 -9.30 -0.15 -17.61
C PRO A 51 -7.79 -0.32 -17.41
N ALA A 52 -7.39 -0.78 -16.22
CA ALA A 52 -6.00 -1.10 -15.98
C ALA A 52 -5.56 -2.11 -17.05
N PRO A 53 -4.38 -1.94 -17.66
CA PRO A 53 -3.90 -2.90 -18.64
C PRO A 53 -3.89 -4.30 -18.01
N PRO A 54 -4.23 -5.35 -18.78
CA PRO A 54 -4.16 -6.71 -18.27
C PRO A 54 -2.71 -6.99 -17.84
N LEU A 55 -2.54 -7.32 -16.56
CA LEU A 55 -1.24 -7.68 -16.00
C LEU A 55 -0.72 -8.93 -16.71
N GLY A 56 0.57 -8.93 -17.06
CA GLY A 56 1.22 -10.13 -17.58
C GLY A 56 1.30 -11.23 -16.52
N GLU A 57 1.49 -12.49 -16.94
CA GLU A 57 1.58 -13.65 -16.04
C GLU A 57 2.66 -13.47 -14.94
N LEU A 58 3.79 -12.87 -15.31
CA LEU A 58 4.88 -12.54 -14.38
C LEU A 58 4.49 -11.45 -13.36
N GLU A 59 3.76 -10.43 -13.80
CA GLU A 59 3.30 -9.34 -12.92
C GLU A 59 2.27 -9.84 -11.93
N LEU A 60 1.36 -10.71 -12.38
CA LEU A 60 0.38 -11.37 -11.51
C LEU A 60 1.08 -12.22 -10.44
N ALA A 61 2.05 -13.04 -10.86
CA ALA A 61 2.84 -13.88 -9.95
C ALA A 61 3.65 -13.05 -8.94
N LEU A 62 4.22 -11.92 -9.39
CA LEU A 62 4.96 -11.00 -8.53
C LEU A 62 4.04 -10.31 -7.51
N SER A 63 2.85 -9.87 -7.94
CA SER A 63 1.83 -9.28 -7.07
C SER A 63 1.41 -10.28 -5.99
N ASP A 64 1.05 -11.50 -6.38
CA ASP A 64 0.65 -12.57 -5.46
C ASP A 64 1.77 -12.98 -4.50
N ALA A 65 3.01 -13.07 -4.98
CA ALA A 65 4.17 -13.36 -4.15
C ALA A 65 4.42 -12.24 -3.13
N SER A 66 4.29 -10.98 -3.56
CA SER A 66 4.45 -9.80 -2.71
C SER A 66 3.35 -9.72 -1.67
N GLU A 67 2.09 -9.92 -2.04
CA GLU A 67 0.99 -10.00 -1.09
C GLU A 67 1.16 -11.13 -0.07
N ARG A 68 1.57 -12.32 -0.52
CA ARG A 68 1.83 -13.45 0.39
C ARG A 68 2.98 -13.14 1.34
N ALA A 69 4.02 -12.47 0.84
CA ALA A 69 5.14 -12.01 1.67
C ALA A 69 4.68 -10.99 2.71
N ILE A 70 3.89 -9.98 2.31
CA ILE A 70 3.33 -8.96 3.21
C ILE A 70 2.37 -9.59 4.23
N ARG A 71 1.51 -10.53 3.82
CA ARG A 71 0.63 -11.30 4.72
C ARG A 71 1.42 -12.10 5.75
N ARG A 72 2.58 -12.62 5.38
CA ARG A 72 3.54 -13.29 6.27
C ARG A 72 4.42 -12.30 7.07
N GLY A 73 4.12 -11.01 6.99
CA GLY A 73 4.75 -9.94 7.74
C GLY A 73 6.03 -9.38 7.11
N LYS A 74 6.43 -9.80 5.91
CA LYS A 74 7.64 -9.26 5.26
C LYS A 74 7.47 -7.78 4.90
N LEU A 75 8.53 -7.02 5.11
CA LEU A 75 8.60 -5.59 4.84
C LEU A 75 9.16 -5.35 3.46
N VAL A 76 8.52 -4.45 2.71
CA VAL A 76 8.94 -4.04 1.37
C VAL A 76 9.79 -2.78 1.52
N ARG A 77 11.05 -2.82 1.09
CA ARG A 77 11.91 -1.65 1.00
C ARG A 77 12.38 -1.48 -0.45
N VAL A 78 12.22 -0.28 -0.99
CA VAL A 78 12.75 0.07 -2.31
C VAL A 78 14.08 0.80 -2.09
N ILE A 79 15.18 0.20 -2.52
CA ILE A 79 16.51 0.81 -2.46
C ILE A 79 17.06 0.85 -3.88
N ASN A 80 17.34 2.04 -4.41
CA ASN A 80 17.88 2.23 -5.77
C ASN A 80 17.06 1.50 -6.85
N GLY A 81 15.73 1.53 -6.74
CA GLY A 81 14.82 0.85 -7.69
C GLY A 81 14.68 -0.67 -7.48
N VAL A 82 15.41 -1.28 -6.54
CA VAL A 82 15.29 -2.71 -6.23
C VAL A 82 14.35 -2.91 -5.06
N ILE A 83 13.31 -3.73 -5.26
CA ILE A 83 12.37 -4.16 -4.22
C ILE A 83 13.03 -5.27 -3.40
N ARG A 84 13.30 -5.02 -2.11
CA ARG A 84 13.79 -6.03 -1.16
C ARG A 84 12.71 -6.36 -0.15
N LEU A 85 12.41 -7.64 -0.02
CA LEU A 85 11.52 -8.20 1.00
C LEU A 85 12.34 -8.61 2.22
N ARG A 86 12.25 -7.86 3.31
CA ARG A 86 12.89 -8.19 4.59
C ARG A 86 11.93 -9.00 5.46
N SER A 87 12.43 -10.05 6.09
CA SER A 87 11.69 -10.73 7.15
C SER A 87 11.51 -9.76 8.32
N PRO A 88 10.34 -9.73 8.98
CA PRO A 88 10.14 -8.82 10.09
C PRO A 88 10.90 -9.35 11.33
N ALA A 89 11.64 -8.48 11.98
CA ALA A 89 12.64 -8.78 13.03
C ALA A 89 12.41 -9.97 14.02
N THR A 90 13.31 -10.95 14.08
CA THR A 90 13.46 -11.97 15.15
C THR A 90 14.36 -11.52 16.31
N LYS A 91 14.53 -12.39 17.33
CA LYS A 91 15.25 -12.14 18.61
C LYS A 91 16.75 -11.80 18.46
N HIS A 92 17.28 -11.79 17.24
CA HIS A 92 18.67 -11.52 16.90
C HIS A 92 18.85 -10.29 15.99
N ASP A 93 17.82 -9.44 15.81
CA ASP A 93 17.95 -8.25 14.97
C ASP A 93 18.78 -7.15 15.62
N GLU A 94 19.76 -6.71 14.86
CA GLU A 94 20.60 -5.54 15.10
C GLU A 94 19.74 -4.29 15.39
N GLU A 95 18.59 -4.17 14.73
CA GLU A 95 17.62 -3.09 14.89
C GLU A 95 16.90 -3.12 16.25
N ALA A 96 16.57 -4.31 16.76
CA ALA A 96 15.95 -4.46 18.08
C ALA A 96 16.97 -4.24 19.20
N SER A 97 18.22 -4.68 19.00
CA SER A 97 19.35 -4.36 19.88
C SER A 97 19.61 -2.86 19.95
N THR A 98 19.60 -2.17 18.81
CA THR A 98 19.75 -0.71 18.75
C THR A 98 18.65 -0.01 19.55
N ALA A 99 17.40 -0.42 19.36
CA ALA A 99 16.26 0.11 20.11
C ALA A 99 16.39 -0.16 21.63
N LEU A 100 16.86 -1.35 22.02
CA LEU A 100 17.15 -1.66 23.42
C LEU A 100 18.26 -0.79 24.01
N SER A 101 19.34 -0.53 23.27
CA SER A 101 20.41 0.37 23.70
C SER A 101 19.91 1.80 23.89
N ILE A 102 19.09 2.31 22.98
CA ILE A 102 18.48 3.64 23.11
C ILE A 102 17.56 3.70 24.34
N MET A 103 16.86 2.61 24.67
CA MET A 103 15.96 2.54 25.81
C MET A 103 16.66 2.73 27.17
N GLU A 104 17.97 2.52 27.25
CA GLU A 104 18.74 2.80 28.48
C GLU A 104 18.72 4.29 28.86
N PHE A 105 18.48 5.19 27.90
CA PHE A 105 18.29 6.64 28.16
C PHE A 105 16.86 6.99 28.61
N PHE A 106 15.93 6.03 28.62
CA PHE A 106 14.51 6.21 28.95
C PHE A 106 14.09 5.25 30.08
N PRO A 107 14.55 5.48 31.32
CA PRO A 107 14.31 4.59 32.45
C PRO A 107 12.82 4.40 32.77
N GLU A 108 11.95 5.36 32.42
CA GLU A 108 10.50 5.25 32.64
C GLU A 108 9.87 4.18 31.72
N LEU A 109 10.45 3.93 30.55
CA LEU A 109 10.03 2.88 29.62
C LEU A 109 10.64 1.53 29.97
N LYS A 110 11.62 1.50 30.86
CA LYS A 110 12.31 0.29 31.31
C LYS A 110 11.38 -0.53 32.19
N SER A 111 10.57 -1.36 31.54
CA SER A 111 9.70 -2.30 32.25
C SER A 111 10.53 -3.25 33.13
N ARG A 112 9.94 -3.70 34.25
CA ARG A 112 10.57 -4.65 35.18
C ARG A 112 10.87 -6.01 34.54
N THR A 113 10.05 -6.45 33.59
CA THR A 113 10.23 -7.76 32.94
C THR A 113 10.97 -7.62 31.62
N GLU A 114 11.99 -8.44 31.40
CA GLU A 114 12.77 -8.47 30.15
C GLU A 114 11.90 -8.60 28.90
N ARG A 115 10.90 -9.49 28.95
CA ARG A 115 9.94 -9.68 27.85
C ARG A 115 9.16 -8.41 27.48
N VAL A 116 8.69 -7.62 28.44
CA VAL A 116 7.96 -6.39 28.13
C VAL A 116 8.93 -5.30 27.65
N ARG A 117 10.16 -5.26 28.16
CA ARG A 117 11.21 -4.35 27.67
C ARG A 117 11.52 -4.61 26.19
N LEU A 118 11.76 -5.88 25.85
CA LEU A 118 11.94 -6.32 24.47
C LEU A 118 10.69 -6.02 23.61
N GLY A 119 9.49 -6.22 24.15
CA GLY A 119 8.24 -5.89 23.47
C GLY A 119 8.09 -4.40 23.13
N ILE A 120 8.48 -3.51 24.04
CA ILE A 120 8.48 -2.05 23.80
C ILE A 120 9.51 -1.70 22.72
N ALA A 121 10.70 -2.31 22.78
CA ALA A 121 11.75 -2.08 21.80
C ALA A 121 11.30 -2.47 20.38
N LEU A 122 10.82 -3.70 20.23
CA LEU A 122 10.28 -4.21 18.97
C LEU A 122 9.10 -3.37 18.47
N TYR A 123 8.22 -2.91 19.37
CA TYR A 123 7.10 -2.06 18.99
C TYR A 123 7.58 -0.74 18.37
N ALA A 124 8.55 -0.07 18.98
CA ALA A 124 9.12 1.16 18.42
C ALA A 124 9.81 0.93 17.07
N THR A 125 10.63 -0.12 16.95
CA THR A 125 11.29 -0.49 15.69
C THR A 125 10.27 -0.75 14.58
N LEU A 126 9.22 -1.52 14.87
CA LEU A 126 8.15 -1.83 13.91
C LEU A 126 7.36 -0.58 13.50
N ARG A 127 7.10 0.34 14.44
CA ARG A 127 6.46 1.63 14.12
C ARG A 127 7.34 2.49 13.21
N ALA A 128 8.64 2.55 13.47
CA ALA A 128 9.61 3.26 12.63
C ALA A 128 9.71 2.67 11.22
N MET A 129 9.51 1.36 11.07
CA MET A 129 9.43 0.68 9.76
C MET A 129 8.09 0.87 9.05
N GLY A 130 7.15 1.65 9.60
CA GLY A 130 5.88 2.01 8.96
C GLY A 130 4.72 1.07 9.23
N LEU A 131 4.82 0.13 10.18
CA LEU A 131 3.66 -0.69 10.56
C LEU A 131 2.62 0.13 11.32
N SER A 132 1.34 -0.21 11.10
CA SER A 132 0.25 0.31 11.92
C SER A 132 0.40 -0.11 13.38
N SER A 133 -0.10 0.72 14.31
CA SER A 133 0.00 0.48 15.75
C SER A 133 -0.51 -0.92 16.15
N SER A 134 -1.67 -1.32 15.63
CA SER A 134 -2.27 -2.63 15.95
C SER A 134 -1.41 -3.81 15.48
N ARG A 135 -0.88 -3.74 14.26
CA ARG A 135 0.01 -4.79 13.73
C ARG A 135 1.35 -4.82 14.46
N ALA A 136 1.93 -3.66 14.74
CA ALA A 136 3.20 -3.55 15.45
C ALA A 136 3.09 -4.11 16.88
N ILE A 137 2.01 -3.82 17.61
CA ILE A 137 1.77 -4.37 18.96
C ILE A 137 1.59 -5.89 18.92
N ALA A 138 0.75 -6.39 18.01
CA ALA A 138 0.53 -7.83 17.89
C ALA A 138 1.82 -8.58 17.58
N GLU A 139 2.63 -8.03 16.67
CA GLU A 139 3.89 -8.64 16.27
C GLU A 139 4.97 -8.55 17.36
N ALA A 140 5.09 -7.39 18.03
CA ALA A 140 5.98 -7.22 19.17
C ALA A 140 5.64 -8.16 20.32
N ALA A 141 4.35 -8.34 20.63
CA ALA A 141 3.89 -9.28 21.64
C ALA A 141 4.24 -10.73 21.30
N ARG A 142 3.96 -11.16 20.06
CA ARG A 142 4.31 -12.51 19.57
C ARG A 142 5.79 -12.82 19.74
N ARG A 143 6.65 -11.87 19.39
CA ARG A 143 8.12 -12.05 19.38
C ARG A 143 8.75 -12.00 20.76
N SER A 144 8.27 -11.10 21.60
CA SER A 144 8.82 -10.89 22.93
C SER A 144 8.26 -11.86 23.98
N GLY A 145 7.12 -12.50 23.70
CA GLY A 145 6.36 -13.26 24.70
C GLY A 145 5.67 -12.36 25.75
N ALA A 146 5.64 -11.05 25.53
CA ALA A 146 4.87 -10.12 26.35
C ALA A 146 3.40 -10.12 25.93
N SER A 147 2.50 -9.79 26.86
CA SER A 147 1.11 -9.57 26.49
C SER A 147 0.96 -8.24 25.73
N PRO A 148 0.11 -8.16 24.68
CA PRO A 148 -0.17 -6.90 23.97
C PRO A 148 -0.56 -5.76 24.91
N ARG A 149 -1.44 -6.06 25.88
CA ARG A 149 -1.91 -5.12 26.90
C ARG A 149 -0.78 -4.61 27.79
N SER A 150 0.21 -5.44 28.11
CA SER A 150 1.36 -5.00 28.92
C SER A 150 2.23 -4.00 28.16
N ILE A 151 2.44 -4.21 26.87
CA ILE A 151 3.18 -3.28 25.99
C ILE A 151 2.39 -1.97 25.87
N GLU A 152 1.11 -2.04 25.51
CA GLU A 152 0.23 -0.87 25.38
C GLU A 152 0.13 -0.05 26.67
N SER A 153 -0.03 -0.73 27.81
CA SER A 153 -0.13 -0.06 29.12
C SER A 153 1.17 0.68 29.47
N ALA A 154 2.33 0.09 29.19
CA ALA A 154 3.63 0.75 29.40
C ALA A 154 3.79 1.98 28.51
N VAL A 155 3.48 1.84 27.22
CA VAL A 155 3.51 2.95 26.25
C VAL A 155 2.55 4.06 26.65
N ARG A 156 1.32 3.72 27.05
CA ARG A 156 0.29 4.70 27.42
C ARG A 156 0.65 5.44 28.72
N ARG A 157 1.20 4.74 29.71
CA ARG A 157 1.57 5.32 31.01
C ARG A 157 2.69 6.35 30.86
N HIS A 158 3.64 6.11 29.95
CA HIS A 158 4.81 6.95 29.72
C HIS A 158 4.82 7.48 28.29
N ARG A 159 3.68 8.04 27.85
CA ARG A 159 3.43 8.41 26.45
C ARG A 159 4.48 9.38 25.90
N GLU A 160 4.83 10.42 26.65
CA GLU A 160 5.78 11.46 26.21
C GLU A 160 7.21 10.90 26.07
N ALA A 161 7.65 10.12 27.05
CA ALA A 161 8.91 9.39 26.97
C ALA A 161 8.92 8.43 25.78
N PHE A 162 7.82 7.71 25.52
CA PHE A 162 7.72 6.81 24.39
C PHE A 162 7.78 7.53 23.03
N ILE A 163 7.18 8.72 22.91
CA ILE A 163 7.26 9.52 21.68
C ILE A 163 8.73 9.87 21.39
N SER A 164 9.42 10.47 22.36
CA SER A 164 10.83 10.86 22.25
C SER A 164 11.74 9.66 21.95
N TYR A 165 11.51 8.55 22.65
CA TYR A 165 12.19 7.28 22.40
C TYR A 165 11.96 6.77 20.98
N SER A 166 10.71 6.77 20.49
CA SER A 166 10.37 6.28 19.16
C SER A 166 10.95 7.14 18.03
N GLU A 167 11.09 8.45 18.25
CA GLU A 167 11.75 9.37 17.32
C GLU A 167 13.24 9.05 17.20
N LEU A 168 13.93 8.83 18.32
CA LEU A 168 15.35 8.43 18.32
C LEU A 168 15.57 7.06 17.67
N VAL A 169 14.71 6.09 17.95
CA VAL A 169 14.75 4.78 17.27
C VAL A 169 14.56 4.95 15.77
N GLY A 170 13.59 5.76 15.35
CA GLY A 170 13.37 6.07 13.93
C GLY A 170 14.59 6.70 13.27
N ALA A 171 15.19 7.71 13.90
CA ALA A 171 16.40 8.37 13.42
C ALA A 171 17.57 7.38 13.27
N ALA A 172 17.83 6.56 14.29
CA ALA A 172 18.90 5.56 14.26
C ALA A 172 18.75 4.54 13.12
N LEU A 173 17.51 4.14 12.81
CA LEU A 173 17.22 3.20 11.72
C LEU A 173 17.31 3.83 10.33
N LEU A 174 17.07 5.14 10.21
CA LEU A 174 17.21 5.89 8.96
C LEU A 174 18.68 6.21 8.65
N GLU A 175 19.49 6.51 9.67
CA GLU A 175 20.91 6.83 9.49
C GLU A 175 21.77 5.60 9.10
N GLY A 176 21.29 4.37 9.31
CA GLY A 176 21.96 3.15 8.84
C GLY A 176 23.38 2.93 9.37
N ARG A 177 23.81 3.67 10.40
CA ARG A 177 25.10 3.57 11.08
C ARG A 177 24.97 4.04 12.51
N ASP A 178 25.32 3.14 13.42
CA ASP A 178 25.80 3.33 14.78
C ASP A 178 25.73 4.77 15.36
N PRO A 179 24.76 5.08 16.24
CA PRO A 179 24.70 6.37 16.93
C PRO A 179 25.91 6.61 17.87
N LEU A 180 26.78 5.62 18.12
CA LEU A 180 27.97 5.78 18.96
C LEU A 180 29.17 6.43 18.26
N ILE A 181 29.13 6.68 16.94
CA ILE A 181 30.27 7.28 16.22
C ILE A 181 30.26 8.82 16.29
N LYS A 182 29.09 9.47 16.38
CA LYS A 182 29.03 10.94 16.51
C LYS A 182 29.45 11.44 17.89
N ALA A 183 29.37 10.62 18.95
CA ALA A 183 29.73 11.02 20.31
C ALA A 183 31.25 10.97 20.62
N ARG A 184 32.08 10.44 19.71
CA ARG A 184 33.56 10.41 19.87
C ARG A 184 34.31 11.40 19.00
N THR A 185 33.61 12.15 18.17
CA THR A 185 34.22 13.09 17.20
C THR A 185 33.72 14.52 17.33
N SER A 186 33.11 14.86 18.47
CA SER A 186 32.78 16.24 18.88
C SER A 186 33.51 16.60 20.16
#